data_AF-A0A815T1G2-F1
#
_entry.id   AF-A0A815T1G2-F1
#
_cell.length_a   1.000
_cell.length_b   1.000
_cell.length_c   1.000
_cell.angle_alpha   90.00
_cell.angle_beta   90.00
_cell.angle_gamma   90.00
#
_symmetry.space_group_name_H-M   'P 1'
#
loop_
_entity.id
_entity.type
_entity.pdbx_description
1 polymer ?
#
loop_
_entity_poly.entity_id
_entity_poly.type
_entity_poly.pdbx_seq_one_letter_code
_entity_poly.pdbx_strand_id
1 'polypeptide(L)' 'MTITLSAVLTVLVVVAHPDDEVLFGGFMHSLTHQLNASVDLICVTNGEGGFKHAGIAESFYDNIKL' A
#
# COMPACT_ATOMS: atom_id res chain seq x y z
N MET A 1 -28.30 -28.78 9.28
CA MET A 1 -27.63 -27.78 8.44
C MET A 1 -26.53 -27.17 9.29
N THR A 2 -25.28 -27.50 9.00
CA THR A 2 -24.12 -27.05 9.80
C THR A 2 -23.48 -25.90 9.05
N ILE A 3 -23.45 -24.70 9.65
CA ILE A 3 -22.71 -23.56 9.10
C ILE A 3 -21.26 -23.71 9.56
N THR A 4 -20.35 -24.03 8.64
CA THR A 4 -18.91 -24.01 8.88
C THR A 4 -18.40 -22.59 8.66
N LEU A 5 -18.01 -21.91 9.74
CA LEU A 5 -17.23 -20.67 9.63
C LEU A 5 -15.81 -21.05 9.19
N SER A 6 -15.46 -20.81 7.94
CA SER A 6 -14.05 -20.72 7.54
C SER A 6 -13.55 -19.36 8.01
N ALA A 7 -12.93 -19.30 9.19
CA ALA A 7 -12.36 -18.07 9.71
C ALA A 7 -11.02 -17.79 9.02
N VAL A 8 -11.08 -17.43 7.74
CA VAL A 8 -9.92 -16.86 7.04
C VAL A 8 -9.59 -15.55 7.74
N LEU A 9 -8.34 -15.39 8.18
CA LEU A 9 -7.85 -14.13 8.76
C LEU A 9 -8.00 -13.02 7.71
N THR A 10 -8.78 -12.00 8.02
CA THR A 10 -8.99 -10.84 7.14
C THR A 10 -8.28 -9.62 7.71
N VAL A 11 -7.45 -8.96 6.89
CA VAL A 11 -6.63 -7.82 7.31
C VAL A 11 -6.84 -6.66 6.36
N LEU A 12 -7.09 -5.46 6.91
CA LEU A 12 -7.05 -4.21 6.15
C LEU A 12 -5.74 -3.48 6.49
N VAL A 13 -4.93 -3.25 5.46
CA VAL A 13 -3.70 -2.46 5.54
C VAL A 13 -4.01 -1.05 5.07
N VAL A 14 -3.69 -0.06 5.89
CA VAL A 14 -3.88 1.35 5.58
C VAL A 14 -2.52 2.03 5.57
N VAL A 15 -2.15 2.58 4.42
CA VAL A 15 -0.88 3.29 4.22
C VAL A 15 -1.12 4.74 3.77
N ALA A 16 -0.18 5.63 4.06
CA ALA A 16 -0.34 7.04 3.76
C ALA A 16 0.03 7.31 2.29
N HIS A 17 1.17 6.80 1.84
CA HIS A 17 1.72 7.02 0.51
C HIS A 17 1.92 5.70 -0.25
N PRO A 18 1.97 5.75 -1.60
CA PRO A 18 2.31 4.58 -2.39
C PRO A 18 3.80 4.29 -2.21
N ASP A 19 4.15 3.14 -1.63
CA ASP A 19 5.50 2.62 -1.28
C ASP A 19 5.67 2.28 0.21
N ASP A 20 4.86 2.87 1.09
CA ASP A 20 4.90 2.61 2.54
C ASP A 20 4.81 1.10 2.85
N GLU A 21 4.06 0.32 2.05
CA GLU A 21 3.92 -1.13 2.24
C GLU A 21 5.20 -1.92 2.03
N VAL A 22 6.15 -1.36 1.28
CA VAL A 22 7.46 -1.96 1.04
C VAL A 22 8.29 -1.98 2.32
N LEU A 23 8.13 -0.96 3.19
CA LEU A 23 8.83 -0.88 4.48
C LEU A 23 8.52 -2.08 5.40
N PHE A 24 7.37 -2.73 5.20
CA PHE A 24 6.94 -3.91 5.94
C PHE A 24 6.59 -5.09 5.02
N GLY A 25 7.26 -5.20 3.86
CA GLY A 25 6.99 -6.25 2.87
C GLY A 25 7.10 -7.68 3.40
N GLY A 26 7.99 -7.94 4.36
CA GLY A 26 8.09 -9.24 5.03
C GLY A 26 6.81 -9.62 5.80
N PHE A 27 6.17 -8.64 6.44
CA PHE A 27 4.90 -8.83 7.13
C PHE A 27 3.76 -9.12 6.15
N MET A 28 3.72 -8.39 5.02
CA MET A 28 2.77 -8.63 3.94
C MET A 28 2.91 -10.03 3.34
N HIS A 29 4.14 -10.49 3.13
CA HIS A 29 4.42 -11.84 2.66
C HIS A 29 3.94 -12.90 3.66
N SER A 30 4.24 -12.72 4.96
CA SER A 30 3.77 -13.65 5.99
C SER A 30 2.23 -13.74 6.05
N LEU A 31 1.53 -12.61 5.99
CA LEU A 31 0.06 -12.59 5.96
C LEU A 31 -0.49 -13.35 4.74
N THR A 32 -0.02 -13.00 3.54
CA THR A 32 -0.61 -13.49 2.29
C THR A 32 -0.19 -14.92 1.94
N HIS A 33 1.05 -15.33 2.22
CA HIS A 33 1.61 -16.60 1.76
C HIS A 33 1.81 -17.64 2.86
N GLN A 34 2.09 -17.22 4.10
CA GLN A 34 2.28 -18.18 5.21
C GLN A 34 0.97 -18.43 5.95
N LEU A 35 0.13 -17.40 6.11
CA LEU A 35 -1.12 -17.47 6.85
C LEU A 35 -2.36 -17.58 5.96
N ASN A 36 -2.20 -17.49 4.63
CA ASN A 36 -3.31 -17.46 3.66
C ASN A 36 -4.41 -16.44 4.05
N ALA A 37 -4.01 -15.31 4.63
CA ALA A 37 -4.92 -14.26 5.02
C ALA A 37 -5.48 -13.55 3.77
N SER A 38 -6.73 -13.11 3.84
CA SER A 38 -7.29 -12.16 2.90
C SER A 38 -6.83 -10.76 3.31
N VAL A 39 -6.09 -10.08 2.43
CA VAL A 39 -5.50 -8.77 2.73
C VAL A 39 -5.96 -7.76 1.71
N ASP A 40 -6.64 -6.72 2.17
CA ASP A 40 -6.94 -5.53 1.38
C ASP A 40 -5.99 -4.40 1.77
N LEU A 41 -5.56 -3.61 0.79
CA LEU A 41 -4.70 -2.44 1.01
C LEU A 41 -5.39 -1.18 0.50
N ILE A 42 -5.47 -0.17 1.37
CA ILE A 42 -5.90 1.18 1.02
C ILE A 42 -4.72 2.13 1.18
N CYS A 43 -4.41 2.85 0.11
CA CYS A 43 -3.47 3.96 0.10
C CYS A 43 -4.26 5.27 0.17
N VAL A 44 -3.98 6.10 1.17
CA VAL A 44 -4.76 7.31 1.47
C VAL A 44 -4.46 8.43 0.47
N THR A 45 -3.24 8.50 -0.06
CA THR A 45 -2.83 9.54 -1.02
C THR A 45 -2.23 8.94 -2.28
N ASN A 46 -2.25 9.67 -3.39
CA ASN A 46 -1.60 9.25 -4.64
C ASN A 46 -0.09 9.57 -4.66
N GLY A 47 0.47 10.09 -3.57
CA GLY A 47 1.89 10.47 -3.47
C GLY A 47 2.29 11.72 -4.27
N GLU A 48 1.32 12.51 -4.80
CA GLU A 48 1.66 13.60 -5.72
C GLU A 48 2.57 14.66 -5.13
N GLY A 49 2.45 14.95 -3.82
CA GLY A 49 3.31 15.93 -3.14
C GLY A 49 4.80 15.57 -3.11
N GLY A 50 5.18 14.33 -3.45
CA GLY A 50 6.58 13.91 -3.57
C GLY A 50 7.24 14.24 -4.91
N PHE A 51 6.45 14.57 -5.95
CA PHE A 51 6.97 14.80 -7.30
C PHE A 51 6.33 15.98 -8.03
N LYS A 52 5.04 16.22 -7.82
CA LYS A 52 4.24 17.31 -8.37
C LYS A 52 4.01 18.32 -7.25
N HIS A 53 4.25 19.59 -7.52
CA HIS A 53 4.26 20.68 -6.54
C HIS A 53 5.40 20.62 -5.52
N ALA A 54 6.38 19.73 -5.73
CA ALA A 54 7.54 19.53 -4.87
C ALA A 54 8.72 20.50 -5.17
N GLY A 55 8.41 21.70 -5.68
CA GLY A 55 9.38 22.75 -6.00
C GLY A 55 10.54 22.25 -6.87
N ILE A 56 11.77 22.31 -6.34
CA ILE A 56 12.99 21.88 -7.05
C ILE A 56 12.91 20.41 -7.49
N ALA A 57 12.16 19.55 -6.78
CA ALA A 57 12.04 18.15 -7.16
C ALA A 57 11.37 17.97 -8.54
N GLU A 58 10.49 18.89 -8.96
CA GLU A 58 9.83 18.83 -10.26
C GLU A 58 10.81 18.81 -11.45
N SER A 59 11.99 19.41 -11.30
CA SER A 59 13.02 19.41 -12.36
C SER A 59 13.65 18.04 -12.57
N PHE A 60 13.62 17.14 -11.57
CA PHE A 60 14.13 15.78 -11.70
C PHE A 60 13.13 14.82 -12.35
N TYR A 61 11.86 15.22 -12.45
CA TYR A 61 10.77 14.43 -13.00
C TYR A 61 10.21 15.00 -14.32
N ASP A 62 10.95 15.88 -14.99
CA ASP A 62 10.55 16.56 -16.23
C ASP A 62 9.20 17.31 -16.13
N ASN A 63 8.79 17.70 -14.91
CA ASN A 63 7.50 18.35 -14.65
C ASN A 63 7.53 19.88 -14.85
N ILE A 64 8.71 20.44 -15.14
CA ILE A 64 8.85 21.85 -15.50
C ILE A 64 8.76 21.98 -17.03
N LYS A 65 7.64 22.54 -17.52
CA LYS A 65 7.59 23.15 -18.86
C LYS A 65 7.96 24.62 -18.72
N LEU A 66 9.23 24.96 -18.93
CA LEU A 66 9.64 26.34 -19.23
C LEU A 66 9.19 26.72 -20.64
#